data_AF-A0A941G679-F1
#
_entry.id   AF-A0A941G679-F1
#
_cell.length_a   1.000
_cell.length_b   1.000
_cell.length_c   1.000
_cell.angle_alpha   90.00
_cell.angle_beta   90.00
_cell.angle_gamma   90.00
#
_symmetry.space_group_name_H-M   'P 1'
#
loop_
_entity.id
_entity.type
_entity.pdbx_description
1 polymer ?
#
loop_
_entity_poly.entity_id
_entity_poly.type
_entity_poly.pdbx_seq_one_letter_code
_entity_poly.pdbx_strand_id
1 'polypeptide(L)'
;MVFKKLCVAAILAVASAPVLAAECSVDIAGNDQMQFDKKEITVSKSCKQFTVNLKHPGKLGKNVMGHNWVLTKTADMQGAVNDGMAAGLPADYVKKDDARVIAHTKVIG
;
A
#
# COMPACT_ATOMS: atom_id res chain seq x y z
N MET A 1 2.79 58.30 -42.64
CA MET A 1 3.88 57.38 -43.02
C MET A 1 4.88 57.41 -41.88
N VAL A 2 5.21 56.38 -41.11
CA VAL A 2 5.21 54.92 -41.29
C VAL A 2 5.02 54.28 -39.91
N PHE A 3 4.17 53.26 -39.84
CA PHE A 3 4.04 52.32 -38.73
C PHE A 3 5.39 51.66 -38.40
N LYS A 4 5.85 51.72 -37.14
CA LYS A 4 7.00 50.91 -36.70
C LYS A 4 6.71 50.19 -35.37
N LYS A 5 6.10 49.01 -35.56
CA LYS A 5 6.38 47.72 -34.91
C LYS A 5 6.40 47.68 -33.37
N LEU A 6 5.23 47.32 -32.87
CA LEU A 6 4.94 46.31 -31.85
C LEU A 6 6.13 45.37 -31.52
N CYS A 7 6.55 45.33 -30.26
CA CYS A 7 7.29 44.22 -29.65
C CYS A 7 6.76 43.99 -28.23
N VAL A 8 5.69 43.21 -28.13
CA VAL A 8 5.20 42.65 -26.86
C VAL A 8 6.02 41.40 -26.58
N ALA A 9 6.96 41.47 -25.64
CA ALA A 9 7.65 40.30 -25.11
C ALA A 9 6.91 39.80 -23.86
N ALA A 10 5.83 39.06 -24.05
CA ALA A 10 5.21 38.29 -22.97
C ALA A 10 6.02 37.01 -22.75
N ILE A 11 6.85 37.01 -21.71
CA ILE A 11 7.53 35.81 -21.22
C ILE A 11 6.45 34.91 -20.59
N LEU A 12 5.99 33.89 -21.33
CA LEU A 12 5.23 32.79 -20.74
C LEU A 12 6.18 31.95 -19.88
N ALA A 13 6.26 32.28 -18.58
CA ALA A 13 6.78 31.35 -17.59
C ALA A 13 5.73 30.25 -17.36
N VAL A 14 5.76 29.21 -18.20
CA VAL A 14 5.05 27.97 -17.90
C VAL A 14 5.78 27.34 -16.72
N ALA A 15 5.24 27.55 -15.52
CA ALA A 15 5.66 26.83 -14.33
C ALA A 15 5.25 25.36 -14.51
N SER A 16 6.17 24.55 -15.02
CA SER A 16 6.07 23.10 -14.99
C SER A 16 6.18 22.64 -13.53
N ALA A 17 5.08 22.72 -12.77
CA ALA A 17 4.99 22.01 -11.51
C ALA A 17 5.16 20.51 -11.82
N PRO A 18 6.09 19.79 -11.17
CA PRO A 18 6.16 18.35 -11.35
C PRO A 18 4.81 17.78 -10.93
N VAL A 19 4.11 17.15 -11.87
CA VAL A 19 3.04 16.23 -11.54
C VAL A 19 3.70 15.13 -10.73
N LEU A 20 3.62 15.23 -9.40
CA LEU A 20 3.97 14.13 -8.52
C LEU A 20 3.03 12.99 -8.88
N ALA A 21 3.50 12.07 -9.70
CA ALA A 21 2.77 10.85 -10.01
C ALA A 21 2.43 10.19 -8.67
N ALA A 22 1.14 9.88 -8.47
CA ALA A 22 0.75 9.12 -7.29
C ALA A 22 1.52 7.80 -7.28
N GLU A 23 2.28 7.54 -6.22
CA GLU A 23 2.93 6.24 -6.06
C GLU A 23 1.85 5.19 -5.79
N CYS A 24 1.68 4.26 -6.73
CA CYS A 24 0.72 3.18 -6.63
C CYS A 24 1.31 1.96 -5.89
N SER A 25 2.18 2.21 -4.93
CA SER A 25 2.78 1.21 -4.08
C SER A 25 3.09 1.75 -2.70
N VAL A 26 3.19 0.85 -1.72
CA VAL A 26 3.69 1.17 -0.38
C VAL A 26 4.58 0.04 0.13
N ASP A 27 5.70 0.42 0.73
CA ASP A 27 6.52 -0.47 1.54
C ASP A 27 6.04 -0.42 2.99
N ILE A 28 5.83 -1.57 3.60
CA ILE A 28 5.42 -1.71 5.00
C ILE A 28 6.26 -2.81 5.66
N ALA A 29 6.66 -2.59 6.91
CA ALA A 29 7.50 -3.53 7.66
C ALA A 29 6.82 -3.98 8.94
N GLY A 30 6.76 -5.30 9.17
CA GLY A 30 6.39 -5.90 10.45
C GLY A 30 7.63 -6.39 11.21
N ASN A 31 7.82 -5.96 12.46
CA ASN A 31 9.04 -6.25 13.24
C ASN A 31 8.87 -7.35 14.30
N ASP A 32 9.97 -7.70 14.98
CA ASP A 32 10.00 -8.71 16.06
C ASP A 32 9.22 -8.29 17.33
N GLN A 33 8.72 -7.06 17.39
CA GLN A 33 7.91 -6.51 18.49
C GLN A 33 6.41 -6.49 18.13
N MET A 34 6.00 -7.19 17.07
CA MET A 34 4.61 -7.30 16.62
C MET A 34 4.00 -5.94 16.23
N GLN A 35 4.77 -5.12 15.52
CA GLN A 35 4.34 -3.79 15.08
C GLN A 35 4.58 -3.61 13.59
N PHE A 36 3.59 -3.05 12.89
CA PHE A 36 3.80 -2.41 11.60
C PHE A 36 4.38 -1.01 11.79
N ASP A 37 5.30 -0.62 10.91
CA ASP A 37 5.89 0.73 10.85
C ASP A 37 4.92 1.80 10.31
N LYS A 38 3.79 1.38 9.73
CA LYS A 38 2.71 2.25 9.24
C LYS A 38 1.38 1.88 9.86
N LYS A 39 0.60 2.92 10.20
CA LYS A 39 -0.76 2.79 10.75
C LYS A 39 -1.85 3.12 9.73
N GLU A 40 -1.48 3.73 8.60
CA GLU A 40 -2.40 4.18 7.56
C GLU A 40 -1.75 4.00 6.18
N ILE A 41 -2.57 3.60 5.21
CA ILE A 41 -2.21 3.53 3.78
C ILE A 41 -3.32 4.24 3.01
N THR A 42 -2.97 5.29 2.29
CA THR A 42 -3.90 6.05 1.45
C THR A 42 -3.64 5.74 -0.01
N VAL A 43 -4.63 5.16 -0.69
CA VAL A 43 -4.54 4.78 -2.10
C VAL A 43 -5.17 5.87 -2.96
N SER A 44 -4.41 6.42 -3.91
CA SER A 44 -4.96 7.38 -4.88
C SER A 44 -6.01 6.71 -5.77
N LYS A 45 -7.14 7.40 -5.98
CA LYS A 45 -8.18 6.97 -6.93
C LYS A 45 -7.68 6.89 -8.39
N SER A 46 -6.55 7.52 -8.71
CA SER A 46 -5.93 7.40 -10.03
C SER A 46 -5.22 6.06 -10.26
N CYS A 47 -4.92 5.31 -9.20
CA CYS A 47 -4.27 4.00 -9.29
C CYS A 47 -5.26 2.95 -9.77
N LYS A 48 -4.97 2.31 -10.90
CA LYS A 48 -5.73 1.15 -11.41
C LYS A 48 -5.38 -0.14 -10.67
N GLN A 49 -4.14 -0.22 -10.19
CA GLN A 49 -3.62 -1.29 -9.35
C GLN A 49 -2.76 -0.64 -8.28
N PHE A 50 -2.75 -1.22 -7.09
CA PHE A 50 -1.91 -0.77 -5.97
C PHE A 50 -1.14 -1.95 -5.40
N THR A 51 0.13 -1.74 -5.07
CA THR A 51 1.03 -2.81 -4.59
C THR A 51 1.44 -2.58 -3.14
N VAL A 52 1.32 -3.60 -2.29
CA VAL A 52 1.87 -3.58 -0.93
C VAL A 52 3.08 -4.50 -0.87
N ASN A 53 4.24 -3.92 -0.55
CA ASN A 53 5.49 -4.65 -0.37
C ASN A 53 5.75 -4.85 1.12
N LEU A 54 5.38 -6.03 1.65
CA LEU A 54 5.62 -6.37 3.04
C LEU A 54 7.07 -6.83 3.25
N LYS A 55 7.73 -6.31 4.30
CA LYS A 55 9.09 -6.66 4.72
C LYS A 55 9.11 -7.10 6.19
N HIS A 56 10.08 -7.93 6.54
CA HIS A 56 10.33 -8.36 7.92
C HIS A 56 11.81 -8.10 8.28
N PRO A 57 12.15 -6.96 8.92
CA PRO A 57 13.53 -6.61 9.25
C PRO A 57 14.09 -7.34 10.49
N GLY A 58 13.24 -8.09 11.19
CA GLY A 58 13.63 -8.87 12.37
C GLY A 58 14.43 -10.13 12.05
N LYS A 59 14.70 -10.92 13.10
CA LYS A 59 15.48 -12.18 13.02
C LYS A 59 14.67 -13.41 13.38
N LEU A 60 13.46 -13.25 13.90
CA LEU A 60 12.60 -14.36 14.27
C LEU A 60 11.95 -14.95 13.02
N GLY A 61 11.97 -16.29 12.91
CA GLY A 61 11.36 -16.97 11.77
C GLY A 61 9.84 -16.89 11.75
N LYS A 62 9.23 -17.09 10.58
CA LYS A 62 7.79 -16.98 10.34
C LYS A 62 6.88 -17.81 11.26
N ASN A 63 7.38 -18.90 11.82
CA ASN A 63 6.62 -19.76 12.74
C ASN A 63 6.58 -19.22 14.18
N VAL A 64 7.37 -18.19 14.49
CA VAL A 64 7.45 -17.55 15.81
C VAL A 64 6.90 -16.13 15.76
N MET A 65 7.29 -15.33 14.76
CA MET A 65 6.88 -13.93 14.61
C MET A 65 6.59 -13.56 13.16
N GLY A 66 5.94 -14.46 12.43
CA GLY A 66 5.59 -14.21 11.03
C GLY A 66 4.53 -13.13 10.88
N HIS A 67 4.71 -12.26 9.88
CA HIS A 67 3.72 -11.26 9.49
C HIS A 67 3.20 -11.55 8.09
N ASN A 68 1.88 -11.46 7.92
CA ASN A 68 1.24 -11.23 6.62
C ASN A 68 0.65 -9.80 6.62
N TRP A 69 0.10 -9.37 5.49
CA TRP A 69 -0.74 -8.19 5.40
C TRP A 69 -2.05 -8.59 4.74
N VAL A 70 -3.19 -8.22 5.32
CA VAL A 70 -4.53 -8.64 4.87
C VAL A 70 -5.45 -7.42 4.83
N LEU A 71 -6.15 -7.23 3.70
CA LEU A 71 -7.12 -6.17 3.51
C LEU A 71 -8.54 -6.72 3.55
N THR A 72 -9.38 -6.11 4.38
CA THR A 72 -10.82 -6.39 4.49
C THR A 72 -11.59 -5.08 4.60
N LYS A 73 -12.93 -5.14 4.59
CA LYS A 73 -13.73 -4.04 5.12
C LYS A 73 -13.67 -4.09 6.65
N THR A 74 -13.77 -2.92 7.30
CA THR A 74 -13.70 -2.82 8.78
C THR A 74 -14.69 -3.76 9.50
N ALA A 75 -15.92 -3.87 9.00
CA ALA A 75 -16.95 -4.73 9.59
C ALA A 75 -16.62 -6.23 9.52
N ASP A 76 -15.80 -6.64 8.55
CA ASP A 76 -15.45 -8.03 8.30
C ASP A 76 -14.17 -8.48 9.04
N MET A 77 -13.37 -7.51 9.52
CA MET A 77 -12.04 -7.74 10.08
C MET A 77 -12.02 -8.82 11.15
N GLN A 78 -12.89 -8.71 12.17
CA GLN A 78 -12.89 -9.65 13.29
C GLN A 78 -13.22 -11.08 12.85
N GLY A 79 -14.16 -11.23 11.91
CA GLY A 79 -14.54 -12.53 11.38
C GLY A 79 -13.42 -13.16 10.56
N ALA A 80 -12.75 -12.38 9.71
CA ALA A 80 -11.60 -12.84 8.93
C ALA A 80 -10.41 -13.24 9.82
N VAL A 81 -10.13 -12.49 10.88
CA VAL A 81 -9.10 -12.82 11.86
C VAL A 81 -9.40 -14.14 12.57
N ASN A 82 -10.62 -14.32 13.08
CA ASN A 82 -10.99 -15.53 13.81
C ASN A 82 -10.88 -16.79 12.94
N ASP A 83 -11.39 -16.73 11.71
CA ASP A 83 -11.30 -17.85 10.77
C ASP A 83 -9.87 -18.08 10.26
N GLY A 84 -9.09 -17.00 10.11
CA GLY A 84 -7.67 -17.06 9.76
C GLY A 84 -6.84 -17.77 10.82
N MET A 85 -7.08 -17.48 12.10
CA MET A 85 -6.45 -18.18 13.22
C MET A 85 -6.72 -19.69 13.19
N ALA A 86 -7.96 -20.09 12.85
CA ALA A 86 -8.32 -21.50 12.70
C ALA A 86 -7.67 -22.17 11.48
N ALA A 87 -7.42 -21.42 10.39
CA ALA A 87 -6.76 -21.93 9.19
C ALA A 87 -5.26 -22.20 9.39
N GLY A 88 -4.61 -21.42 10.26
CA GLY A 88 -3.23 -21.63 10.69
C GLY A 88 -2.16 -21.22 9.68
N LEU A 89 -0.90 -21.35 10.09
CA LEU A 89 0.28 -20.93 9.30
C LEU A 89 0.38 -21.57 7.89
N PRO A 90 0.04 -22.86 7.66
CA PRO A 90 0.09 -23.43 6.31
C PRO A 90 -0.84 -22.72 5.31
N ALA A 91 -1.88 -22.05 5.80
CA ALA A 91 -2.81 -21.23 5.02
C ALA A 91 -2.51 -19.74 5.15
N ASP A 92 -1.30 -19.36 5.59
CA ASP A 92 -0.91 -17.97 5.86
C ASP A 92 -1.83 -17.24 6.85
N TYR A 93 -2.52 -17.98 7.74
CA TYR A 93 -3.59 -17.44 8.60
C TYR A 93 -4.71 -16.72 7.84
N VAL A 94 -5.01 -17.17 6.62
CA VAL A 94 -6.14 -16.70 5.82
C VAL A 94 -7.00 -17.91 5.47
N LYS A 95 -8.30 -17.85 5.79
CA LYS A 95 -9.24 -18.90 5.40
C LYS A 95 -9.27 -18.99 3.87
N LYS A 96 -9.17 -20.21 3.36
CA LYS A 96 -9.23 -20.48 1.92
C LYS A 96 -10.53 -19.91 1.32
N ASP A 97 -10.38 -19.16 0.23
CA ASP A 97 -11.45 -18.55 -0.56
C ASP A 97 -12.39 -17.63 0.26
N ASP A 98 -11.85 -16.96 1.29
CA ASP A 98 -12.61 -16.03 2.12
C ASP A 98 -13.03 -14.78 1.33
N ALA A 99 -14.31 -14.69 0.99
CA ALA A 99 -14.89 -13.57 0.23
C ALA A 99 -14.79 -12.20 0.92
N ARG A 100 -14.43 -12.16 2.21
CA ARG A 100 -14.20 -10.91 2.97
C ARG A 100 -12.81 -10.32 2.73
N VAL A 101 -11.86 -11.14 2.30
CA VAL A 101 -10.46 -10.74 2.07
C VAL A 101 -10.32 -10.20 0.65
N ILE A 102 -10.00 -8.92 0.55
CA ILE A 102 -9.86 -8.21 -0.73
C ILE A 102 -8.48 -8.50 -1.35
N ALA A 103 -7.44 -8.54 -0.50
CA ALA A 103 -6.07 -8.86 -0.88
C ALA A 103 -5.31 -9.34 0.35
N HIS A 104 -4.31 -10.19 0.15
CA HIS A 104 -3.38 -10.55 1.21
C HIS A 104 -1.99 -10.92 0.67
N THR A 105 -1.01 -10.89 1.55
CA THR A 105 0.32 -11.48 1.29
C THR A 105 0.42 -12.87 1.92
N LYS A 106 1.53 -13.55 1.63
CA LYS A 106 1.99 -14.71 2.39
C LYS A 106 2.50 -14.27 3.76
N VAL A 107 2.62 -15.19 4.70
CA VAL A 107 3.36 -14.94 5.96
C VAL A 107 4.87 -14.98 5.68
N ILE A 108 5.58 -13.92 6.08
CA ILE A 108 7.03 -13.80 5.97
C ILE A 108 7.67 -13.62 7.37
N GLY A 109 8.96 -13.93 7.48
CA GLY A 109 9.73 -13.92 8.72
C GLY A 109 10.89 -14.90 8.64
#